data_AF-A0A6J3B4V2-F1
#
_entry.id   AF-A0A6J3B4V2-F1
#
_cell.length_a   1.000
_cell.length_b   1.000
_cell.length_c   1.000
_cell.angle_alpha   90.00
_cell.angle_beta   90.00
_cell.angle_gamma   90.00
#
_symmetry.space_group_name_H-M   'P 1'
#
loop_
_entity.id
_entity.type
_entity.pdbx_description
1 polymer ?
#
loop_
_entity_poly.entity_id
_entity_poly.type
_entity_poly.pdbx_seq_one_letter_code
_entity_poly.pdbx_strand_id
1 'polypeptide(L)'
;LSVISDAAASLQNLSLARISYDPARYPKYLPEAYCLCRGCLTGPFGEEDFRFRSAPVFVPAVILRRTPACAGGRSVYTEEYVTVPVGCTCVPEQEKEADSVNSSMDKPGSKLLLSPSDKPGRP
;
A
#
# COMPACT_ATOMS: atom_id res chain seq x y z
N LEU A 1 19.14 -29.43 1.18
CA LEU A 1 19.49 -28.44 2.22
C LEU A 1 20.22 -27.20 1.68
N SER A 2 20.90 -27.25 0.52
CA SER A 2 21.59 -26.08 -0.07
C SER A 2 20.67 -25.02 -0.68
N VAL A 3 19.54 -25.41 -1.27
CA VAL A 3 18.58 -24.48 -1.92
C VAL A 3 17.81 -23.57 -0.95
N ILE A 4 17.80 -23.87 0.35
CA ILE A 4 17.14 -23.01 1.36
C ILE A 4 18.07 -21.86 1.78
N SER A 5 19.39 -22.03 1.64
CA SER A 5 20.37 -21.01 1.98
C SER A 5 20.53 -19.93 0.90
N ASP A 6 20.31 -20.26 -0.38
CA ASP A 6 20.48 -19.29 -1.47
C ASP A 6 19.30 -18.28 -1.57
N ALA A 7 18.09 -18.67 -1.16
CA ALA A 7 16.98 -17.73 -1.04
C ALA A 7 17.11 -16.79 0.17
N ALA A 8 17.88 -17.19 1.18
CA ALA A 8 18.12 -16.40 2.39
C ALA A 8 19.22 -15.34 2.22
N ALA A 9 20.17 -15.53 1.29
CA ALA A 9 21.31 -14.63 1.10
C ALA A 9 20.94 -13.29 0.42
N SER A 10 19.83 -13.21 -0.33
CA SER A 10 19.39 -11.98 -0.99
C SER A 10 18.41 -11.14 -0.15
N LEU A 11 17.74 -11.75 0.84
CA LEU A 11 16.74 -11.09 1.69
C LEU A 11 17.35 -10.41 2.94
N GLN A 12 18.57 -10.77 3.34
CA GLN A 12 19.15 -10.35 4.63
C GLN A 12 19.62 -8.88 4.69
N ASN A 13 19.77 -8.18 3.56
CA ASN A 13 20.26 -6.80 3.53
C ASN A 13 19.23 -5.73 3.13
N LEU A 14 18.04 -6.11 2.65
CA LEU A 14 17.04 -5.14 2.18
C LEU A 14 15.96 -4.81 3.22
N SER A 15 15.71 -5.73 4.15
CA SER A 15 14.64 -5.61 5.11
C SER A 15 15.06 -6.00 6.52
N LEU A 16 14.50 -5.30 7.51
CA LEU A 16 14.60 -5.65 8.93
C LEU A 16 13.20 -5.91 9.48
N ALA A 17 13.08 -6.89 10.38
CA ALA A 17 11.82 -7.24 11.02
C ALA A 17 11.70 -6.56 12.38
N ARG A 18 10.63 -5.80 12.58
CA ARG A 18 10.21 -5.31 13.89
C ARG A 18 9.14 -6.22 14.45
N ILE A 19 9.28 -6.63 15.70
CA ILE A 19 8.27 -7.44 16.38
C ILE A 19 7.21 -6.52 16.99
N SER A 20 6.00 -6.59 16.45
CA SER A 20 4.79 -5.90 16.95
C SER A 20 4.15 -6.72 18.07
N TYR A 21 4.06 -6.15 19.27
CA TYR A 21 3.41 -6.80 20.43
C TYR A 21 2.02 -6.24 20.67
N ASP A 22 1.04 -7.13 20.78
CA ASP A 22 -0.32 -6.78 21.15
C ASP A 22 -0.91 -7.86 22.08
N PRO A 23 -1.22 -7.55 23.35
CA PRO A 23 -1.73 -8.53 24.31
C PRO A 23 -3.17 -9.00 24.01
N ALA A 24 -3.92 -8.24 23.21
CA ALA A 24 -5.31 -8.54 22.82
C ALA A 24 -5.40 -9.28 21.48
N ARG A 25 -4.26 -9.62 20.87
CA ARG A 25 -4.17 -10.34 19.59
C ARG A 25 -3.52 -11.71 19.78
N TYR A 26 -3.94 -12.69 18.98
CA TYR A 26 -3.21 -13.94 18.78
C TYR A 26 -2.82 -14.08 17.30
N PRO A 27 -1.52 -14.30 16.99
CA PRO A 27 -0.39 -14.32 17.92
C PRO A 27 -0.11 -12.93 18.52
N LYS A 28 0.37 -12.91 19.78
CA LYS A 28 0.67 -11.67 20.50
C LYS A 28 1.86 -10.92 19.89
N TYR A 29 2.82 -11.65 19.37
CA TYR A 29 4.00 -11.13 18.69
C TYR A 29 3.83 -11.38 17.19
N LEU A 30 3.88 -10.31 16.40
CA LEU A 30 3.75 -10.38 14.95
C LEU A 30 4.97 -9.70 14.31
N PRO A 31 5.78 -10.41 13.51
CA PRO A 31 6.92 -9.81 12.82
C PRO A 31 6.43 -9.01 11.60
N GLU A 32 6.85 -7.75 11.53
CA GLU A 32 6.57 -6.83 10.43
C GLU A 32 7.88 -6.36 9.83
N ALA A 33 8.10 -6.67 8.55
CA ALA A 33 9.28 -6.25 7.82
C ALA A 33 9.16 -4.80 7.34
N TYR A 34 10.26 -4.07 7.33
CA TYR A 34 10.38 -2.76 6.71
C TYR A 34 11.65 -2.67 5.86
N CYS A 35 11.59 -1.89 4.80
CA CYS A 35 12.72 -1.70 3.90
C CYS A 35 13.72 -0.73 4.52
N LEU A 36 15.01 -1.08 4.44
CA LEU A 36 16.09 -0.27 5.00
C LEU A 36 16.45 0.92 4.10
N CYS A 37 16.33 0.72 2.79
CA CYS A 37 16.69 1.67 1.74
C CYS A 37 15.46 2.08 0.93
N ARG A 38 15.58 3.18 0.18
CA ARG A 38 14.54 3.59 -0.78
C ARG A 38 14.78 2.92 -2.12
N GLY A 39 16.02 2.96 -2.60
CA GLY A 39 16.53 2.20 -3.74
C GLY A 39 16.96 0.80 -3.36
N CYS A 40 17.68 0.15 -4.27
CA CYS A 40 18.16 -1.22 -4.08
C CYS A 40 19.68 -1.29 -4.04
N LEU A 41 20.21 -2.18 -3.21
CA LEU A 41 21.65 -2.37 -3.07
C LEU A 41 22.17 -3.28 -4.20
N THR A 42 22.46 -2.69 -5.37
CA THR A 42 22.90 -3.44 -6.57
C THR A 42 24.37 -3.25 -6.90
N GLY A 43 25.07 -2.30 -6.27
CA GLY A 43 26.51 -2.11 -6.48
C GLY A 43 27.37 -3.22 -5.86
N PRO A 44 28.61 -3.42 -6.32
CA PRO A 44 29.52 -4.45 -5.83
C PRO A 44 29.89 -4.33 -4.34
N PHE A 45 29.70 -3.14 -3.77
CA PHE A 45 29.93 -2.84 -2.34
C PHE A 45 28.63 -2.54 -1.57
N GLY A 46 27.46 -2.84 -2.17
CA GLY A 46 26.16 -2.48 -1.58
C GLY A 46 25.76 -1.03 -1.82
N GLU A 47 26.20 -0.41 -2.91
CA GLU A 47 25.74 0.92 -3.29
C GLU A 47 24.25 0.88 -3.66
N GLU A 48 23.51 1.89 -3.20
CA GLU A 48 22.08 2.06 -3.47
C GLU A 48 21.86 2.63 -4.87
N ASP A 49 21.10 1.91 -5.70
CA ASP A 49 20.67 2.33 -7.04
C ASP A 49 19.22 2.78 -7.00
N PHE A 50 18.99 4.04 -7.35
CA PHE A 50 17.67 4.69 -7.37
C PHE A 50 16.89 4.47 -8.66
N ARG A 51 17.44 3.75 -9.65
CA ARG A 51 16.66 3.26 -10.80
C ARG A 51 15.70 2.14 -10.41
N PHE A 52 15.93 1.56 -9.23
CA PHE A 52 15.04 0.60 -8.58
C PHE A 52 14.55 1.20 -7.27
N ARG A 53 13.44 0.65 -6.77
CA ARG A 53 12.93 0.90 -5.43
C ARG A 53 12.74 -0.37 -4.65
N SER A 54 13.07 -0.29 -3.37
CA SER A 54 12.71 -1.27 -2.36
C SER A 54 11.23 -1.14 -2.03
N ALA A 55 10.43 -2.11 -2.44
CA ALA A 55 9.00 -2.16 -2.16
C ALA A 55 8.68 -3.30 -1.15
N PRO A 56 7.85 -3.05 -0.13
CA PRO A 56 7.43 -4.10 0.79
C PRO A 56 6.54 -5.13 0.09
N VAL A 57 6.75 -6.41 0.42
CA VAL A 57 5.93 -7.53 -0.02
C VAL A 57 4.95 -7.87 1.10
N PHE A 58 3.66 -7.82 0.79
CA PHE A 58 2.59 -8.10 1.74
C PHE A 58 2.03 -9.51 1.54
N VAL A 59 1.68 -10.16 2.65
CA VAL A 59 0.88 -11.39 2.64
C VAL A 59 -0.39 -11.20 3.48
N PRO A 60 -1.53 -11.78 3.08
CA PRO A 60 -2.69 -11.84 3.95
C PRO A 60 -2.44 -12.82 5.09
N ALA A 61 -2.81 -12.42 6.30
CA ALA A 61 -2.73 -13.25 7.51
C ALA A 61 -4.03 -13.12 8.32
N VAL A 62 -4.39 -14.18 9.03
CA VAL A 62 -5.51 -14.18 9.98
C VAL A 62 -4.96 -14.03 11.38
N ILE A 63 -5.52 -13.09 12.13
CA ILE A 63 -5.25 -12.90 13.55
C ILE A 63 -6.54 -13.08 14.33
N LEU A 64 -6.43 -13.46 15.59
CA LEU A 64 -7.58 -13.52 16.49
C LEU A 64 -7.55 -12.32 17.44
N ARG A 65 -8.62 -11.53 17.46
CA ARG A 65 -8.81 -10.41 18.38
C ARG A 65 -9.63 -10.82 19.57
N ARG A 66 -9.11 -10.54 20.77
CA ARG A 66 -9.85 -10.75 22.01
C ARG A 66 -10.97 -9.73 22.11
N THR A 67 -12.19 -10.23 22.21
CA THR A 67 -13.38 -9.41 22.47
C THR A 67 -13.47 -9.04 23.96
N PRO A 68 -14.25 -8.02 24.33
CA PRO A 68 -14.56 -7.74 25.74
C PRO A 68 -15.45 -8.80 26.40
N ALA A 69 -16.04 -9.72 25.61
CA ALA A 69 -16.92 -10.76 26.12
C ALA A 69 -16.15 -11.94 26.72
N CYS A 70 -16.72 -12.51 27.79
CA CYS A 70 -16.25 -13.72 28.44
C CYS A 70 -17.35 -14.76 28.44
N ALA A 71 -17.05 -15.97 27.96
CA ALA A 71 -18.00 -17.08 27.93
C ALA A 71 -17.47 -18.23 28.79
N GLY A 72 -18.17 -18.53 29.90
CA GLY A 72 -17.76 -19.58 30.84
C GLY A 72 -16.35 -19.35 31.42
N GLY A 73 -16.03 -18.10 31.77
CA GLY A 73 -14.73 -17.72 32.33
C GLY A 73 -13.56 -17.68 31.33
N ARG A 74 -13.82 -17.89 30.03
CA ARG A 74 -12.80 -17.87 28.98
C ARG A 74 -12.96 -16.63 28.09
N SER A 75 -11.82 -16.12 27.61
CA SER A 75 -11.77 -15.04 26.64
C SER A 75 -12.37 -15.48 25.30
N VAL A 76 -13.27 -14.68 24.74
CA VAL A 76 -13.85 -14.92 23.41
C VAL A 76 -13.06 -14.15 22.37
N TYR A 77 -12.80 -14.77 21.22
CA TYR A 77 -12.02 -14.18 20.14
C TYR A 77 -12.84 -14.11 18.84
N THR A 78 -12.51 -13.13 18.00
CA THR A 78 -13.03 -12.97 16.64
C THR A 78 -11.89 -12.93 15.65
N GLU A 79 -12.11 -13.47 14.45
CA GLU A 79 -11.13 -13.43 13.37
C GLU A 79 -11.05 -12.03 12.74
N GLU A 80 -9.83 -11.59 12.44
CA GLU A 80 -9.54 -10.38 11.68
C GLU A 80 -8.49 -10.70 10.61
N TYR A 81 -8.72 -10.24 9.38
CA TYR A 81 -7.81 -10.40 8.27
C TYR A 81 -6.92 -9.15 8.15
N VAL A 82 -5.61 -9.35 8.21
CA VAL A 82 -4.62 -8.27 8.14
C VAL A 82 -3.61 -8.55 7.04
N THR A 83 -3.05 -7.48 6.46
CA THR A 83 -1.95 -7.56 5.50
C THR A 83 -0.63 -7.31 6.23
N VAL A 84 0.26 -8.29 6.24
CA VAL A 84 1.53 -8.21 6.98
C VAL A 84 2.69 -8.07 5.98
N PRO A 85 3.56 -7.05 6.12
CA PRO A 85 4.77 -6.97 5.33
C PRO A 85 5.76 -8.03 5.80
N VAL A 86 6.17 -8.94 4.92
CA VAL A 86 7.06 -10.07 5.25
C VAL A 86 8.49 -9.87 4.77
N GLY A 87 8.71 -8.92 3.88
CA GLY A 87 10.03 -8.59 3.37
C GLY A 87 9.96 -7.43 2.40
N CYS A 88 11.09 -7.12 1.78
CA CYS A 88 11.18 -6.13 0.71
C CYS A 88 11.69 -6.81 -0.56
N THR A 89 11.27 -6.26 -1.70
CA THR A 89 11.70 -6.68 -3.03
C THR A 89 12.14 -5.47 -3.84
N CYS A 90 12.92 -5.69 -4.88
CA CYS A 90 13.42 -4.66 -5.77
C CYS A 90 12.59 -4.62 -7.05
N VAL A 91 11.97 -3.48 -7.32
CA VAL A 91 11.23 -3.24 -8.56
C VAL A 91 11.79 -2.01 -9.25
N PRO A 92 11.68 -1.87 -10.58
CA PRO A 92 12.06 -0.63 -11.27
C PRO A 92 11.30 0.58 -10.69
N GLU A 93 11.98 1.72 -10.64
CA GLU A 93 11.31 2.98 -10.30
C GLU A 93 10.25 3.27 -11.36
N GLN A 94 9.02 3.54 -10.91
CA GLN A 94 7.99 4.01 -11.83
C GLN A 94 8.26 5.48 -12.06
N GLU A 95 8.51 5.89 -13.31
CA GLU A 95 8.43 7.30 -13.67
C GLU A 95 7.02 7.77 -13.31
N LYS A 96 6.89 8.42 -12.15
CA LYS A 96 5.65 9.04 -11.75
C LYS A 96 5.46 10.18 -12.73
N GLU A 97 4.67 9.91 -13.76
CA GLU A 97 4.15 10.88 -14.71
C GLU A 97 3.84 12.16 -13.95
N ALA A 98 4.64 13.19 -14.22
CA ALA A 98 4.52 14.49 -13.60
C ALA A 98 3.32 15.23 -14.21
N ASP A 99 2.15 14.59 -14.22
CA ASP A 99 0.92 15.16 -14.77
C ASP A 99 -0.16 15.20 -13.70
N SER A 100 0.14 15.92 -12.61
CA SER A 100 -0.87 16.82 -12.06
C SER A 100 -0.91 18.09 -12.94
N VAL A 101 -1.22 17.93 -14.23
CA VAL A 101 -1.72 19.06 -15.02
C VAL A 101 -3.17 19.24 -14.58
N ASN A 102 -3.35 20.13 -13.61
CA ASN A 102 -4.66 20.76 -13.37
C ASN A 102 -5.07 21.46 -14.67
N SER A 103 -5.71 20.74 -15.58
CA SER A 103 -6.44 21.33 -16.70
C SER A 103 -7.79 21.84 -16.16
N SER A 104 -7.71 22.92 -15.39
CA SER A 104 -8.84 23.78 -15.11
C SER A 104 -9.31 24.35 -16.46
N MET A 105 -10.35 23.76 -17.03
CA MET A 105 -11.09 24.37 -18.12
C MET A 105 -11.94 25.49 -17.52
N ASP A 106 -11.38 26.69 -17.44
CA ASP A 106 -12.14 27.92 -17.30
C ASP A 106 -13.12 28.01 -18.48
N LYS A 107 -14.42 27.96 -18.20
CA LYS A 107 -15.49 28.21 -19.18
C LYS A 107 -15.80 29.71 -19.19
N PRO A 108 -15.40 30.48 -20.22
CA PRO A 108 -15.84 31.87 -20.31
C PRO A 108 -17.28 31.90 -20.79
N GLY A 109 -18.12 32.55 -20.00
CA GLY A 109 -19.49 32.87 -20.39
C GLY A 109 -19.49 33.75 -21.65
N SER A 110 -20.30 33.35 -22.63
CA SER A 110 -20.76 34.23 -23.71
C SER A 110 -22.28 34.35 -23.62
N LYS A 111 -22.73 35.56 -23.28
CA LYS A 111 -24.07 36.07 -23.53
C LYS A 111 -24.19 36.49 -25.00
N LEU A 112 -25.45 36.65 -25.42
CA LEU A 112 -25.99 37.39 -26.59
C LEU A 112 -26.22 36.52 -27.85
N LEU A 113 -27.31 36.64 -28.62
CA LEU A 113 -28.69 37.16 -28.53
C LEU A 113 -29.30 36.91 -29.94
N LEU A 114 -30.64 36.79 -30.01
CA LEU A 114 -31.53 37.01 -31.19
C LEU A 114 -31.49 35.91 -32.30
N SER A 115 -32.61 35.42 -32.86
CA SER A 115 -33.81 36.13 -33.35
C SER A 115 -34.95 35.11 -33.75
N PRO A 116 -36.06 35.47 -34.44
CA PRO A 116 -37.45 35.35 -33.91
C PRO A 116 -38.40 34.51 -34.80
N SER A 117 -39.62 34.23 -34.33
CA SER A 117 -40.79 34.01 -35.22
C SER A 117 -42.11 34.20 -34.48
N ASP A 118 -42.90 35.18 -34.94
CA ASP A 118 -44.22 35.57 -34.44
C ASP A 118 -45.34 34.98 -35.35
N LYS A 119 -46.29 34.26 -34.72
CA LYS A 119 -47.78 34.35 -34.83
C LYS A 119 -48.55 33.97 -36.12
N PRO A 120 -49.93 33.95 -36.09
CA PRO A 120 -50.92 33.75 -34.99
C PRO A 120 -52.10 32.80 -35.36
N GLY A 121 -53.05 32.55 -34.43
CA GLY A 121 -54.41 32.11 -34.80
C GLY A 121 -55.28 31.59 -33.65
N ARG A 122 -56.24 32.41 -33.20
CA ARG A 122 -57.34 32.09 -32.26
C ARG A 122 -58.64 31.85 -33.07
N PRO A 123 -59.68 31.20 -32.51
CA PRO A 123 -60.62 31.85 -31.56
C PRO A 123 -60.65 31.25 -30.15
#